data_AF-A0A843E742-F1
#
_entry.id   AF-A0A843E742-F1
#
_cell.length_a   1.000
_cell.length_b   1.000
_cell.length_c   1.000
_cell.angle_alpha   90.00
_cell.angle_beta   90.00
_cell.angle_gamma   90.00
#
_symmetry.space_group_name_H-M   'P 1'
#
loop_
_entity.id
_entity.type
_entity.pdbx_description
1 polymer ?
#
loop_
_entity_poly.entity_id
_entity_poly.type
_entity_poly.pdbx_seq_one_letter_code
_entity_poly.pdbx_strand_id
1 'polypeptide(L)'
;YVGMLLKLSVYIGIVHLSLGYILAIYNKSKQFGFKHGFMEKGGAFLTFVGLVFICYAVATNLVTSSPLPNDLYMGFIGVGAVILLIGIVINAKAEGVMKVVIELPDTVGNILSYTRLVAIGMSKAGMALAFNYISIGMIAGGLDGILGLIVGFVAFVFFQLMIWTLGIMSAGLHALRLQLVEFMVRFYEGDGTEFTPLKIKRNKTVSSNKNVKEA
;
A
#
# COMPACT_ATOMS: atom_id res chain seq x y z
N TYR A 1 17.17 13.81 7.70
CA TYR A 1 15.82 13.36 8.10
C TYR A 1 14.99 12.80 6.95
N VAL A 2 14.79 13.56 5.86
CA VAL A 2 13.98 13.12 4.71
C VAL A 2 14.42 11.77 4.11
N GLY A 3 15.73 11.57 3.93
CA GLY A 3 16.26 10.31 3.40
C GLY A 3 16.00 9.08 4.29
N MET A 4 15.90 9.26 5.61
CA MET A 4 15.60 8.16 6.55
C MET A 4 14.12 7.77 6.48
N LEU A 5 13.23 8.76 6.39
CA LEU A 5 11.78 8.54 6.21
C LEU A 5 11.46 7.87 4.88
N LEU A 6 12.17 8.26 3.81
CA LEU A 6 12.04 7.64 2.50
C LEU A 6 12.47 6.17 2.52
N LYS A 7 13.62 5.86 3.14
CA LYS A 7 14.08 4.47 3.33
C LYS A 7 13.05 3.63 4.09
N LEU A 8 12.49 4.16 5.18
CA LEU A 8 11.50 3.45 5.99
C LEU A 8 10.24 3.13 5.19
N SER A 9 9.74 4.08 4.41
CA SER A 9 8.54 3.86 3.59
C SER A 9 8.74 2.86 2.47
N VAL A 10 9.91 2.86 1.84
CA VAL A 10 10.26 1.86 0.81
C VAL A 10 10.37 0.48 1.47
N TYR A 11 10.98 0.37 2.64
CA TYR A 11 11.08 -0.89 3.37
C TYR A 11 9.71 -1.46 3.75
N ILE A 12 8.83 -0.62 4.28
CA ILE A 12 7.44 -1.00 4.59
C ILE A 12 6.70 -1.46 3.33
N GLY A 13 6.89 -0.78 2.20
CA GLY A 13 6.31 -1.18 0.93
C GLY A 13 6.80 -2.52 0.41
N ILE A 14 8.10 -2.80 0.54
CA ILE A 14 8.70 -4.10 0.18
C ILE A 14 8.08 -5.22 1.02
N VAL A 15 7.98 -5.01 2.34
CA VAL A 15 7.39 -6.02 3.25
C VAL A 15 5.91 -6.24 2.93
N HIS A 16 5.14 -5.18 2.70
CA HIS A 16 3.72 -5.30 2.43
C HIS A 16 3.42 -5.95 1.06
N LEU A 17 4.17 -5.59 0.00
CA LEU A 17 4.03 -6.24 -1.31
C LEU A 17 4.48 -7.71 -1.28
N SER A 18 5.56 -8.02 -0.55
CA SER A 18 6.05 -9.41 -0.47
C SER A 18 5.02 -10.33 0.18
N LEU A 19 4.32 -9.87 1.22
CA LEU A 19 3.17 -10.58 1.80
C LEU A 19 2.04 -10.79 0.78
N GLY A 20 1.72 -9.77 -0.03
CA GLY A 20 0.71 -9.86 -1.09
C GLY A 20 1.03 -10.93 -2.13
N TYR A 21 2.29 -11.01 -2.58
CA TYR A 21 2.71 -12.06 -3.51
C TYR A 21 2.73 -13.46 -2.88
N ILE A 22 3.17 -13.60 -1.63
CA ILE A 22 3.17 -14.89 -0.93
C ILE A 22 1.75 -15.45 -0.86
N LEU A 23 0.76 -14.59 -0.55
CA LEU A 23 -0.65 -14.99 -0.52
C LEU A 23 -1.21 -15.30 -1.91
N ALA A 24 -0.80 -14.57 -2.95
CA ALA A 24 -1.18 -14.86 -4.33
C ALA A 24 -0.68 -16.24 -4.79
N ILE A 25 0.58 -16.57 -4.48
CA ILE A 25 1.17 -17.89 -4.77
C ILE A 25 0.46 -18.98 -3.97
N TYR A 26 0.17 -18.73 -2.69
CA TYR A 26 -0.53 -19.69 -1.83
C TYR A 26 -1.95 -20.00 -2.34
N ASN A 27 -2.70 -18.98 -2.76
CA ASN A 27 -4.07 -19.14 -3.23
C ASN A 27 -4.13 -19.94 -4.55
N LYS A 28 -3.27 -19.62 -5.53
CA LYS A 28 -3.20 -20.36 -6.80
C LYS A 28 -2.58 -21.76 -6.66
N SER A 29 -1.59 -21.96 -5.78
CA SER A 29 -1.00 -23.28 -5.54
C SER A 29 -2.02 -24.29 -4.98
N LYS A 30 -2.98 -23.80 -4.19
CA LYS A 30 -4.04 -24.63 -3.60
C LYS A 30 -5.13 -25.04 -4.61
N GLN A 31 -5.33 -24.30 -5.71
CA GLN A 31 -6.39 -24.59 -6.69
C GLN A 31 -5.95 -25.43 -7.90
N PHE A 32 -4.71 -25.28 -8.40
CA PHE A 32 -4.28 -25.92 -9.67
C PHE A 32 -2.98 -26.76 -9.60
N GLY A 33 -2.38 -26.90 -8.41
CA GLY A 33 -1.17 -27.70 -8.19
C GLY A 33 0.16 -26.95 -8.42
N PHE A 34 1.17 -27.32 -7.63
CA PHE A 34 2.44 -26.59 -7.44
C PHE A 34 3.25 -26.28 -8.71
N LYS A 35 3.20 -27.13 -9.75
CA LYS A 35 3.99 -26.92 -10.98
C LYS A 35 3.40 -25.87 -11.92
N HIS A 36 2.08 -25.75 -12.02
CA HIS A 36 1.44 -24.72 -12.86
C HIS A 36 1.33 -23.39 -12.11
N GLY A 37 1.04 -23.41 -10.79
CA GLY A 37 0.94 -22.20 -9.98
C GLY A 37 2.25 -21.40 -9.87
N PHE A 38 3.40 -22.09 -9.84
CA PHE A 38 4.71 -21.44 -9.82
C PHE A 38 5.12 -20.90 -11.21
N MET A 39 4.65 -21.53 -12.29
CA MET A 39 4.94 -21.07 -13.66
C MET A 39 4.10 -19.85 -14.04
N GLU A 40 2.83 -19.78 -13.64
CA GLU A 40 1.95 -18.63 -13.91
C GLU A 40 2.26 -17.40 -13.02
N LYS A 41 2.40 -17.57 -11.69
CA LYS A 41 2.49 -16.43 -10.74
C LYS A 41 3.83 -16.30 -10.04
N GLY A 42 4.74 -17.27 -10.21
CA GLY A 42 6.09 -17.20 -9.66
C GLY A 42 7.00 -16.23 -10.40
N GLY A 43 6.79 -16.04 -11.71
CA GLY A 43 7.54 -15.06 -12.51
C GLY A 43 7.31 -13.62 -12.05
N ALA A 44 6.06 -13.27 -11.72
CA ALA A 44 5.66 -11.99 -11.14
C ALA A 44 6.31 -11.68 -9.77
N PHE A 45 6.43 -12.70 -8.92
CA PHE A 45 7.14 -12.57 -7.65
C PHE A 45 8.64 -12.40 -7.87
N LEU A 46 9.21 -13.15 -8.82
CA LEU A 46 10.63 -13.10 -9.12
C LEU A 46 11.04 -11.77 -9.78
N THR A 47 10.20 -11.20 -10.67
CA THR A 47 10.40 -9.86 -11.23
C THR A 47 10.29 -8.78 -10.16
N PHE A 48 9.37 -8.91 -9.19
CA PHE A 48 9.30 -8.00 -8.04
C PHE A 48 10.56 -8.06 -7.18
N VAL A 49 11.03 -9.26 -6.83
CA VAL A 49 12.27 -9.45 -6.05
C VAL A 49 13.48 -8.87 -6.80
N GLY A 50 13.59 -9.12 -8.11
CA GLY A 50 14.66 -8.55 -8.94
C GLY A 50 14.63 -7.02 -8.99
N LEU A 51 13.45 -6.43 -9.14
CA LEU A 51 13.26 -4.96 -9.13
C LEU A 51 13.62 -4.34 -7.78
N VAL A 52 13.26 -4.98 -6.66
CA VAL A 52 13.59 -4.52 -5.31
C VAL A 52 15.09 -4.50 -5.08
N PHE A 53 15.82 -5.53 -5.54
CA PHE A 53 17.28 -5.58 -5.43
C PHE A 53 17.98 -4.47 -6.24
N ILE A 54 17.52 -4.22 -7.47
CA ILE A 54 18.04 -3.12 -8.31
C ILE A 54 17.73 -1.77 -7.65
N CYS A 55 16.50 -1.57 -7.18
CA CYS A 55 16.09 -0.33 -6.54
C CYS A 55 16.87 -0.06 -5.25
N TYR A 56 17.15 -1.11 -4.46
CA TYR A 56 17.99 -1.03 -3.26
C TYR A 56 19.43 -0.62 -3.60
N ALA A 57 20.06 -1.28 -4.59
CA ALA A 57 21.43 -0.98 -5.01
C ALA A 57 21.59 0.47 -5.53
N VAL A 58 20.61 0.95 -6.30
CA VAL A 58 20.57 2.32 -6.83
C VAL A 58 20.32 3.33 -5.70
N ALA A 59 19.36 3.06 -4.80
CA ALA A 59 19.05 3.96 -3.69
C ALA A 59 20.21 4.11 -2.70
N THR A 60 21.00 3.05 -2.46
CA THR A 60 22.18 3.16 -1.59
C THR A 60 23.28 4.04 -2.18
N ASN A 61 23.43 4.08 -3.51
CA ASN A 61 24.43 4.91 -4.18
C ASN A 61 24.00 6.37 -4.37
N LEU A 62 22.73 6.62 -4.71
CA LEU A 62 22.25 7.98 -4.98
C LEU A 62 21.81 8.73 -3.72
N VAL A 63 21.25 8.03 -2.71
CA VAL A 63 20.61 8.69 -1.55
C VAL A 63 21.48 8.61 -0.29
N THR A 64 22.47 7.73 -0.23
CA THR A 64 23.33 7.58 0.95
C THR A 64 24.78 7.93 0.61
N SER A 65 25.36 8.88 1.33
CA SER A 65 26.77 9.28 1.20
C SER A 65 27.77 8.21 1.65
N SER A 66 27.31 7.00 1.97
CA SER A 66 28.15 5.82 2.21
C SER A 66 28.01 4.87 1.01
N PRO A 67 28.82 5.06 -0.05
CA PRO A 67 28.87 4.10 -1.14
C PRO A 67 29.18 2.71 -0.56
N LEU A 68 28.40 1.71 -0.96
CA LEU A 68 28.85 0.33 -0.80
C LEU A 68 30.15 0.15 -1.60
N PRO A 69 31.06 -0.74 -1.17
CA PRO A 69 32.20 -1.15 -1.99
C PRO A 69 31.72 -1.51 -3.40
N ASN A 70 32.39 -0.98 -4.43
CA ASN A 70 31.96 -1.12 -5.83
C ASN A 70 31.71 -2.59 -6.25
N ASP A 71 32.45 -3.53 -5.66
CA ASP A 71 32.27 -4.97 -5.90
C ASP A 71 30.92 -5.50 -5.41
N LEU A 72 30.45 -5.02 -4.25
CA LEU A 72 29.14 -5.40 -3.71
C LEU A 72 28.01 -4.76 -4.51
N TYR A 73 28.18 -3.53 -4.99
CA TYR A 73 27.19 -2.83 -5.81
C TYR A 73 26.96 -3.53 -7.16
N MET A 74 28.05 -3.87 -7.86
CA MET A 74 27.99 -4.61 -9.11
C MET A 74 27.38 -6.00 -8.89
N GLY A 75 27.67 -6.63 -7.75
CA GLY A 75 27.07 -7.88 -7.33
C GLY A 75 25.55 -7.80 -7.14
N PHE A 76 25.05 -6.79 -6.42
CA PHE A 76 23.61 -6.63 -6.19
C PHE A 76 22.83 -6.26 -7.47
N ILE A 77 23.40 -5.41 -8.34
CA ILE A 77 22.78 -5.12 -9.64
C ILE A 77 22.82 -6.35 -10.54
N GLY A 78 23.94 -7.07 -10.59
CA GLY A 78 24.08 -8.27 -11.41
C GLY A 78 23.09 -9.36 -10.99
N VAL A 79 23.01 -9.66 -9.69
CA VAL A 79 22.06 -10.62 -9.13
C VAL A 79 20.62 -10.16 -9.37
N GLY A 80 20.31 -8.88 -9.13
CA GLY A 80 18.98 -8.30 -9.37
C GLY A 80 18.55 -8.39 -10.84
N ALA A 81 19.45 -8.05 -11.78
CA ALA A 81 19.18 -8.11 -13.21
C ALA A 81 18.99 -9.55 -13.71
N VAL A 82 19.81 -10.49 -13.24
CA VAL A 82 19.67 -11.92 -13.59
C VAL A 82 18.33 -12.47 -13.08
N ILE A 83 17.96 -12.19 -11.84
CA ILE A 83 16.68 -12.62 -11.25
C ILE A 83 15.49 -11.99 -12.01
N LEU A 84 15.59 -10.71 -12.39
CA LEU A 84 14.56 -10.02 -13.16
C LEU A 84 14.40 -10.64 -14.55
N LEU A 85 15.50 -10.92 -15.25
CA LEU A 85 15.47 -11.58 -16.56
C LEU A 85 14.89 -12.99 -16.49
N ILE A 86 15.25 -13.77 -15.47
CA ILE A 86 14.66 -15.10 -15.24
C ILE A 86 13.14 -14.98 -14.99
N GLY A 87 12.71 -13.98 -14.20
CA GLY A 87 11.29 -13.71 -13.96
C GLY A 87 10.52 -13.34 -15.24
N ILE A 88 11.10 -12.48 -16.09
CA ILE A 88 10.55 -12.12 -17.40
C ILE A 88 10.41 -13.34 -18.31
N VAL A 89 11.45 -14.18 -18.37
CA VAL A 89 11.46 -15.37 -19.24
C VAL A 89 10.42 -16.40 -18.80
N ILE A 90 10.25 -16.61 -17.49
CA ILE A 90 9.23 -17.52 -16.96
C ILE A 90 7.82 -16.97 -17.24
N ASN A 91 7.56 -15.68 -16.97
CA ASN A 91 6.25 -15.07 -17.26
C ASN A 91 5.93 -15.06 -18.76
N ALA A 92 6.91 -14.75 -19.62
CA ALA A 92 6.71 -14.73 -21.07
C ALA A 92 6.36 -16.11 -21.63
N LYS A 93 6.90 -17.18 -21.04
CA LYS A 93 6.67 -18.56 -21.47
C LYS A 93 5.36 -19.16 -20.92
N ALA A 94 4.87 -18.67 -19.79
CA ALA A 94 3.67 -19.19 -19.14
C ALA A 94 2.38 -18.46 -19.54
N GLU A 95 2.39 -17.12 -19.65
CA GLU A 95 1.17 -16.33 -19.85
C GLU A 95 1.22 -15.39 -21.07
N GLY A 96 2.32 -15.42 -21.83
CA GLY A 96 2.54 -14.60 -23.02
C GLY A 96 3.12 -13.21 -22.73
N VAL A 97 3.80 -12.65 -23.73
CA VAL A 97 4.56 -11.37 -23.64
C VAL A 97 3.67 -10.18 -23.23
N MET A 98 2.38 -10.22 -23.57
CA MET A 98 1.41 -9.14 -23.32
C MET A 98 1.25 -8.84 -21.81
N LYS A 99 1.23 -9.87 -20.95
CA LYS A 99 1.11 -9.67 -19.49
C LYS A 99 2.40 -9.13 -18.86
N VAL A 100 3.57 -9.55 -19.36
CA VAL A 100 4.87 -9.05 -18.88
C VAL A 100 4.99 -7.54 -19.05
N VAL A 101 4.53 -7.00 -20.18
CA VAL A 101 4.59 -5.56 -20.48
C VAL A 101 3.70 -4.73 -19.55
N ILE A 102 2.57 -5.29 -19.09
CA ILE A 102 1.65 -4.61 -18.18
C ILE A 102 2.12 -4.72 -16.73
N GLU A 103 2.69 -5.86 -16.35
CA GLU A 103 3.05 -6.17 -14.96
C GLU A 103 4.31 -5.43 -14.48
N LEU A 104 5.28 -5.14 -15.37
CA LEU A 104 6.49 -4.41 -15.00
C LEU A 104 6.21 -2.95 -14.56
N PRO A 105 5.47 -2.13 -15.34
CA PRO A 105 5.05 -0.80 -14.90
C PRO A 105 4.16 -0.84 -13.66
N ASP A 106 3.27 -1.83 -13.55
CA ASP A 106 2.41 -1.99 -12.38
C ASP A 106 3.23 -2.23 -11.10
N THR A 107 4.23 -3.10 -11.18
CA THR A 107 5.13 -3.40 -10.06
C THR A 107 5.94 -2.17 -9.61
N VAL A 108 6.45 -1.39 -10.57
CA VAL A 108 7.14 -0.12 -10.30
C VAL A 108 6.18 0.92 -9.70
N GLY A 109 4.99 1.07 -10.28
CA GLY A 109 3.95 1.98 -9.82
C GLY A 109 3.50 1.68 -8.39
N ASN A 110 3.40 0.40 -8.04
CA ASN A 110 3.05 -0.04 -6.69
C ASN A 110 4.12 0.34 -5.66
N ILE A 111 5.42 0.20 -5.96
CA ILE A 111 6.49 0.66 -5.05
C ILE A 111 6.45 2.18 -4.90
N LEU A 112 6.26 2.91 -6.00
CA LEU A 112 6.15 4.37 -6.00
C LEU A 112 4.92 4.85 -5.24
N SER A 113 3.82 4.10 -5.21
CA SER A 113 2.62 4.46 -4.44
C SER A 113 2.89 4.61 -2.94
N TYR A 114 3.88 3.89 -2.38
CA TYR A 114 4.24 4.02 -0.96
C TYR A 114 4.91 5.36 -0.63
N THR A 115 5.51 6.06 -1.61
CA THR A 115 6.07 7.41 -1.41
C THR A 115 5.03 8.39 -0.85
N ARG A 116 3.75 8.11 -1.09
CA ARG A 116 2.61 8.82 -0.52
C ARG A 116 2.65 8.87 1.00
N LEU A 117 3.02 7.78 1.68
CA LEU A 117 3.13 7.73 3.14
C LEU A 117 4.14 8.76 3.66
N VAL A 118 5.28 8.88 2.99
CA VAL A 118 6.31 9.89 3.31
C VAL A 118 5.77 11.29 3.07
N ALA A 119 5.13 11.53 1.93
CA ALA A 119 4.59 12.84 1.58
C ALA A 119 3.59 13.35 2.64
N ILE A 120 2.67 12.48 3.10
CA ILE A 120 1.69 12.81 4.14
C ILE A 120 2.38 13.09 5.47
N GLY A 121 3.34 12.25 5.87
CA GLY A 121 4.08 12.42 7.13
C GLY A 121 4.89 13.72 7.15
N MET A 122 5.59 14.02 6.06
CA MET A 122 6.36 15.25 5.91
C MET A 122 5.47 16.49 5.86
N SER A 123 4.34 16.43 5.17
CA SER A 123 3.38 17.54 5.11
C SER A 123 2.86 17.91 6.51
N LYS A 124 2.48 16.91 7.32
CA LYS A 124 2.01 17.13 8.70
C LYS A 124 3.12 17.66 9.61
N ALA A 125 4.34 17.14 9.49
CA ALA A 125 5.49 17.66 10.24
C ALA A 125 5.80 19.12 9.89
N GLY A 126 5.73 19.49 8.60
CA GLY A 126 5.91 20.87 8.14
C GLY A 126 4.81 21.81 8.63
N MET A 127 3.55 21.37 8.58
CA MET A 127 2.41 22.15 9.11
C MET A 127 2.52 22.36 10.62
N ALA A 128 2.90 21.33 11.38
CA ALA A 128 3.11 21.45 12.83
C ALA A 128 4.22 22.45 13.17
N LEU A 129 5.32 22.44 12.41
CA LEU A 129 6.40 23.41 12.58
C LEU A 129 5.94 24.84 12.26
N ALA A 130 5.20 25.04 11.16
CA ALA A 130 4.68 26.35 10.77
C ALA A 130 3.70 26.92 11.78
N PHE A 131 2.73 26.13 12.26
CA PHE A 131 1.76 26.61 13.24
C PHE A 131 2.36 26.82 14.63
N ASN A 132 3.36 26.03 15.01
CA ASN A 132 4.11 26.27 16.24
C ASN A 132 4.87 27.62 16.15
N TYR A 133 5.50 27.89 15.01
CA TYR A 133 6.18 29.15 14.77
C TYR A 133 5.22 30.35 14.81
N ILE A 134 4.02 30.22 14.23
CA ILE A 134 3.01 31.30 14.28
C ILE A 134 2.49 31.50 15.71
N SER A 135 2.16 30.42 16.43
CA SER A 135 1.51 30.52 17.74
C SER A 135 2.47 30.98 18.83
N ILE A 136 3.65 30.36 18.92
CA ILE A 136 4.65 30.67 19.95
C ILE A 136 5.59 31.79 19.49
N GLY A 137 6.05 31.73 18.25
CA GLY A 137 7.06 32.67 17.74
C GLY A 137 6.49 34.06 17.43
N MET A 138 5.32 34.15 16.79
CA MET A 138 4.75 35.45 16.37
C MET A 138 3.70 35.99 17.32
N ILE A 139 2.74 35.17 17.76
CA ILE A 139 1.61 35.63 18.58
C ILE A 139 2.01 35.81 20.04
N ALA A 140 2.65 34.79 20.65
CA ALA A 140 3.06 34.87 22.06
C ALA A 140 4.26 35.80 22.29
N GLY A 141 5.14 35.98 21.30
CA GLY A 141 6.29 36.89 21.37
C GLY A 141 6.02 38.32 20.87
N GLY A 142 4.99 38.53 20.05
CA GLY A 142 4.69 39.83 19.44
C GLY A 142 3.69 40.70 20.22
N LEU A 143 2.83 40.11 21.04
CA LEU A 143 2.02 40.84 22.02
C LEU A 143 2.69 40.76 23.40
N ASP A 144 3.13 41.90 23.92
CA ASP A 144 3.75 41.96 25.23
C ASP A 144 2.70 41.77 26.35
N GLY A 145 3.01 40.92 27.34
CA GLY A 145 2.17 40.63 28.49
C GLY A 145 1.35 39.33 28.46
N ILE A 146 0.61 39.08 29.54
CA ILE A 146 -0.18 37.85 29.78
C ILE A 146 -1.23 37.58 28.68
N LEU A 147 -1.70 38.63 28.01
CA LEU A 147 -2.70 38.54 26.95
C LEU A 147 -2.15 37.84 25.69
N GLY A 148 -0.91 38.13 25.31
CA GLY A 148 -0.24 37.47 24.18
C GLY A 148 -0.03 35.97 24.41
N LEU A 149 0.29 35.59 25.66
CA LEU A 149 0.46 34.20 26.05
C LEU A 149 -0.87 33.42 26.04
N ILE A 150 -1.96 34.03 26.53
CA ILE A 150 -3.29 33.41 26.50
C ILE A 150 -3.77 33.22 25.06
N VAL A 151 -3.65 34.25 24.21
CA VAL A 151 -4.08 34.18 22.80
C VAL A 151 -3.20 33.19 22.02
N GLY A 152 -1.89 33.19 22.24
CA GLY A 152 -0.96 32.24 21.63
C GLY A 152 -1.24 30.80 22.03
N PHE A 153 -1.59 30.54 23.30
CA PHE A 153 -1.93 29.20 23.77
C PHE A 153 -3.25 28.69 23.16
N VAL A 154 -4.29 29.53 23.10
CA VAL A 154 -5.56 29.18 22.46
C VAL A 154 -5.36 28.88 20.97
N ALA A 155 -4.59 29.71 20.27
CA ALA A 155 -4.27 29.49 18.87
C ALA A 155 -3.46 28.20 18.65
N PHE A 156 -2.49 27.92 19.52
CA PHE A 156 -1.69 26.70 19.49
C PHE A 156 -2.58 25.45 19.60
N VAL A 157 -3.47 25.41 20.59
CA VAL A 157 -4.40 24.28 20.80
C VAL A 157 -5.32 24.10 19.59
N PHE A 158 -5.84 25.20 19.04
CA PHE A 158 -6.70 25.16 17.86
C PHE A 158 -5.99 24.60 16.62
N PHE A 159 -4.81 25.11 16.29
CA PHE A 159 -4.03 24.62 15.14
C PHE A 159 -3.58 23.17 15.31
N GLN A 160 -3.20 22.78 16.53
CA GLN A 160 -2.80 21.41 16.82
C GLN A 160 -3.98 20.42 16.71
N LEU A 161 -5.17 20.80 17.20
CA LEU A 161 -6.40 20.00 17.04
C LEU A 161 -6.78 19.82 15.56
N MET A 162 -6.64 20.87 14.77
CA MET A 162 -6.90 20.81 13.32
C MET A 162 -5.95 19.83 12.62
N ILE A 163 -4.63 19.92 12.87
CA ILE A 163 -3.65 18.97 12.30
C ILE A 163 -3.98 17.55 12.75
N TRP A 164 -4.35 17.34 14.01
CA TRP A 164 -4.65 16.02 14.54
C TRP A 164 -5.86 15.39 13.83
N THR A 165 -6.93 16.16 13.64
CA THR A 165 -8.15 15.72 12.94
C THR A 165 -7.86 15.37 11.48
N LEU A 166 -7.16 16.26 10.75
CA LEU A 166 -6.71 15.99 9.38
C LEU A 166 -5.69 14.85 9.32
N GLY A 167 -4.94 14.65 10.42
CA GLY A 167 -4.06 13.54 10.75
C GLY A 167 -4.73 12.20 10.51
N ILE A 168 -5.72 11.93 11.36
CA ILE A 168 -6.43 10.67 11.44
C ILE A 168 -7.20 10.38 10.15
N MET A 169 -7.91 11.39 9.62
CA MET A 169 -8.70 11.24 8.39
C MET A 169 -7.82 10.89 7.18
N SER A 170 -6.71 11.62 6.99
CA SER A 170 -5.78 11.36 5.89
C SER A 170 -5.15 9.97 6.04
N ALA A 171 -4.66 9.61 7.23
CA ALA A 171 -4.04 8.31 7.46
C ALA A 171 -5.00 7.14 7.15
N GLY A 172 -6.27 7.25 7.56
CA GLY A 172 -7.28 6.24 7.28
C GLY A 172 -7.55 6.02 5.79
N LEU A 173 -7.75 7.10 5.02
CA LEU A 173 -7.99 7.00 3.57
C LEU A 173 -6.79 6.41 2.82
N HIS A 174 -5.58 6.76 3.24
CA HIS A 174 -4.37 6.24 2.61
C HIS A 174 -4.13 4.77 2.93
N ALA A 175 -4.36 4.34 4.18
CA ALA A 175 -4.31 2.92 4.55
C ALA A 175 -5.32 2.09 3.75
N LEU A 176 -6.53 2.60 3.54
CA LEU A 176 -7.56 1.92 2.73
C LEU A 176 -7.13 1.78 1.26
N ARG A 177 -6.47 2.80 0.69
CA ARG A 177 -5.92 2.71 -0.66
C ARG A 177 -4.87 1.61 -0.78
N LEU A 178 -3.91 1.60 0.14
CA LEU A 178 -2.86 0.58 0.21
C LEU A 178 -3.47 -0.83 0.28
N GLN A 179 -4.47 -1.01 1.13
CA GLN A 179 -5.14 -2.30 1.29
C GLN A 179 -5.94 -2.72 0.04
N LEU A 180 -6.79 -1.85 -0.52
CA LEU A 180 -7.71 -2.22 -1.59
C LEU A 180 -7.06 -2.23 -2.97
N VAL A 181 -6.21 -1.25 -3.27
CA VAL A 181 -5.65 -1.08 -4.60
C VAL A 181 -4.34 -1.85 -4.75
N GLU A 182 -3.48 -1.81 -3.73
CA GLU A 182 -2.15 -2.40 -3.83
C GLU A 182 -2.09 -3.84 -3.30
N PHE A 183 -2.85 -4.18 -2.25
CA PHE A 183 -2.87 -5.54 -1.68
C PHE A 183 -3.98 -6.43 -2.25
N MET A 184 -5.23 -5.97 -2.30
CA MET A 184 -6.38 -6.82 -2.67
C MET A 184 -6.41 -7.22 -4.15
N VAL A 185 -6.00 -6.33 -5.05
CA VAL A 185 -5.89 -6.61 -6.49
C VAL A 185 -4.93 -7.77 -6.79
N ARG A 186 -3.98 -8.07 -5.90
CA ARG A 186 -2.94 -9.09 -6.13
C ARG A 186 -3.40 -10.52 -5.87
N PHE A 187 -4.32 -10.73 -4.94
CA PHE A 187 -4.77 -12.07 -4.54
C PHE A 187 -6.22 -12.37 -4.93
N TYR A 188 -7.02 -11.34 -5.20
CA TYR A 188 -8.45 -11.47 -5.45
C TYR A 188 -8.72 -11.51 -6.95
N GLU A 189 -9.04 -12.70 -7.47
CA GLU A 189 -9.59 -12.88 -8.81
C GLU A 189 -11.12 -12.83 -8.70
N GLY A 190 -11.74 -11.82 -9.33
CA GLY A 190 -13.16 -11.48 -9.18
C GLY A 190 -14.15 -12.45 -9.85
N ASP A 191 -13.75 -13.70 -10.09
CA ASP A 191 -14.53 -14.70 -10.83
C ASP A 191 -15.46 -15.54 -9.92
N GLY A 192 -15.82 -15.00 -8.76
CA GLY A 192 -16.72 -15.65 -7.82
C GLY A 192 -18.18 -15.47 -8.22
N THR A 193 -18.96 -16.56 -8.25
CA THR A 193 -20.42 -16.46 -8.32
C THR A 193 -20.97 -16.03 -6.96
N GLU A 194 -21.92 -15.08 -6.97
CA GLU A 194 -22.55 -14.62 -5.72
C GLU A 194 -23.26 -15.80 -5.04
N PHE A 195 -22.88 -16.07 -3.79
CA PHE A 195 -23.48 -17.16 -3.03
C PHE A 195 -24.96 -16.87 -2.82
N THR A 196 -25.80 -17.52 -3.60
CA THR A 196 -27.26 -17.44 -3.46
C THR A 196 -27.68 -18.60 -2.57
N PRO A 197 -27.92 -18.40 -1.25
CA PRO A 197 -28.43 -19.46 -0.41
C PRO A 197 -29.81 -19.90 -0.93
N LEU A 198 -30.16 -21.17 -0.71
CA LEU A 198 -31.49 -21.71 -0.98
C LEU A 198 -32.52 -21.00 -0.09
N LYS A 199 -32.96 -19.81 -0.51
CA LYS A 199 -33.96 -19.02 0.18
C LYS A 199 -35.32 -19.41 -0.38
N ILE A 200 -36.11 -20.11 0.42
CA ILE A 200 -37.52 -20.38 0.10
C ILE A 200 -38.26 -19.03 0.07
N LYS A 201 -38.49 -18.47 -1.12
CA LYS A 201 -39.37 -17.30 -1.30
C LYS A 201 -40.83 -17.75 -1.14
N ARG A 202 -41.32 -17.81 0.11
CA ARG A 202 -42.75 -18.01 0.37
C ARG A 202 -43.52 -16.74 0.04
N ASN A 203 -44.16 -16.70 -1.15
CA ASN A 203 -44.83 -15.49 -1.62
C ASN A 203 -46.31 -15.41 -1.21
N LYS A 204 -47.00 -16.51 -0.84
CA LYS A 204 -48.35 -16.46 -0.24
C LYS A 204 -48.62 -17.71 0.61
N THR A 205 -48.71 -17.57 1.93
CA THR A 205 -49.48 -18.49 2.78
C THR A 205 -50.90 -17.94 2.85
N VAL A 206 -51.80 -18.46 2.01
CA VAL A 206 -53.23 -18.22 2.19
C VAL A 206 -53.72 -19.25 3.20
N SER A 207 -54.15 -18.80 4.38
CA SER A 207 -54.97 -19.64 5.25
C SER A 207 -56.32 -19.81 4.55
N SER A 208 -56.50 -20.96 3.89
CA SER A 208 -57.80 -21.33 3.34
C SER A 208 -58.68 -21.78 4.52
N ASN A 209 -59.35 -20.82 5.16
CA ASN A 209 -60.46 -21.13 6.04
C ASN A 209 -61.64 -21.59 5.19
N LYS A 210 -61.67 -22.88 4.86
CA LYS A 210 -62.86 -23.53 4.31
C LYS A 210 -63.80 -23.81 5.47
N ASN A 211 -64.85 -23.00 5.56
CA ASN A 211 -66.10 -23.35 6.24
C ASN A 211 -66.52 -24.76 5.79
N VAL A 212 -66.33 -25.72 6.67
CA VAL A 212 -67.05 -27.00 6.61
C VAL A 212 -68.46 -26.69 7.08
N LYS A 213 -69.41 -26.81 6.15
CA LYS A 213 -70.84 -26.89 6.45
C LYS A 213 -71.06 -28.04 7.44
N GLU A 214 -71.71 -27.77 8.56
CA GLU A 214 -72.55 -28.75 9.24
C GLU A 214 -73.90 -28.12 9.59
N ALA A 215 -74.94 -28.80 9.10
CA ALA A 215 -76.38 -28.80 9.39
C ALA A 215 -77.11 -27.49 9.77
#